data_AF-A0A9Q0G553-F1
#
_entry.id   AF-A0A9Q0G553-F1
#
_cell.length_a   1.000
_cell.length_b   1.000
_cell.length_c   1.000
_cell.angle_alpha   90.00
_cell.angle_beta   90.00
_cell.angle_gamma   90.00
#
_symmetry.space_group_name_H-M   'P 1'
#
loop_
_entity.id
_entity.type
_entity.pdbx_description
1 polymer ?
#
loop_
_entity_poly.entity_id
_entity_poly.type
_entity_poly.pdbx_seq_one_letter_code
_entity_poly.pdbx_strand_id
1 'polypeptide(L)'
;MAAVNVGASVQSAEFGFLTDESVRKLSVVRIINNNLVDITGRPVCGGLYDPSLGPYHDETCKTCGRGSHHCPGHYGHIDLLMPVYNPLLFKFLHNLLQRICFTCHRLRIEGSRVEMGVKKLELISRGDIAGARRLDESLSSEVAPNLGDEVMSSHECGSSSGHPLEQQQQWTPLQFTEAMKVLRTLLRPPLVERCGNCGAACPRITSPSFGLFCMDGMSSADISANVSPEYSEQRNMFSRNLLPSEVKNHIELFWEKEVQFCSYLGDIQQRGFGNKKAGSSMFFLQVVLVPPIKFRPPTRGGESVRDHPQTVSLNKVLQSNIELLAAYLEKEHSKVVDKWWELQQSINVFFDS
;
A
#
# COMPACT_ATOMS: atom_id res chain seq x y z
N MET A 1 8.10 40.86 -22.79
CA MET A 1 7.28 39.83 -22.11
C MET A 1 6.86 38.81 -23.17
N ALA A 2 7.48 37.64 -23.21
CA ALA A 2 7.03 36.58 -24.10
C ALA A 2 5.73 35.99 -23.51
N ALA A 3 4.64 36.09 -24.27
CA ALA A 3 3.38 35.47 -23.91
C ALA A 3 3.61 33.95 -23.79
N VAL A 4 3.38 33.41 -22.59
CA VAL A 4 3.33 31.96 -22.40
C VAL A 4 2.10 31.48 -23.17
N ASN A 5 2.30 30.75 -24.26
CA ASN A 5 1.23 30.08 -24.99
C ASN A 5 0.63 29.02 -24.05
N VAL A 6 -0.44 29.36 -23.33
CA VAL A 6 -1.23 28.40 -22.56
C VAL A 6 -2.17 27.68 -23.55
N GLY A 7 -1.59 26.85 -24.42
CA GLY A 7 -2.33 26.03 -25.39
C GLY A 7 -2.83 24.71 -24.81
N ALA A 8 -2.33 24.31 -23.63
CA ALA A 8 -2.71 23.08 -22.94
C ALA A 8 -3.53 23.39 -21.68
N SER A 9 -4.70 22.77 -21.56
CA SER A 9 -5.54 22.80 -20.37
C SER A 9 -5.59 21.42 -19.71
N VAL A 10 -5.66 21.38 -18.38
CA VAL A 10 -5.84 20.14 -17.63
C VAL A 10 -7.29 19.67 -17.81
N GLN A 11 -7.48 18.49 -18.41
CA GLN A 11 -8.81 17.92 -18.68
C GLN A 11 -9.32 17.03 -17.55
N SER A 12 -8.43 16.28 -16.91
CA SER A 12 -8.76 15.34 -15.83
C SER A 12 -7.60 15.22 -14.85
N ALA A 13 -7.90 14.69 -13.66
CA ALA A 13 -6.92 14.32 -12.65
C ALA A 13 -7.17 12.88 -12.21
N GLU A 14 -6.08 12.16 -11.99
CA GLU A 14 -6.07 10.76 -11.61
C GLU A 14 -5.36 10.59 -10.26
N PHE A 15 -5.83 9.65 -9.46
CA PHE A 15 -5.32 9.34 -8.12
C PHE A 15 -4.77 7.92 -8.10
N GLY A 16 -3.48 7.80 -7.81
CA GLY A 16 -2.81 6.51 -7.66
C GLY A 16 -1.78 6.54 -6.55
N PHE A 17 -1.15 5.39 -6.31
CA PHE A 17 -0.02 5.29 -5.39
C PHE A 17 1.29 5.43 -6.17
N LEU A 18 2.24 6.17 -5.60
CA LEU A 18 3.61 6.17 -6.11
C LEU A 18 4.26 4.84 -5.73
N THR A 19 4.59 4.04 -6.74
CA THR A 19 5.43 2.84 -6.52
C THR A 19 6.84 3.25 -6.15
N ASP A 20 7.56 2.38 -5.44
CA ASP A 20 8.99 2.60 -5.13
C ASP A 20 9.83 2.85 -6.40
N GLU A 21 9.49 2.18 -7.52
CA GLU A 21 10.13 2.40 -8.83
C GLU A 21 9.85 3.82 -9.36
N SER A 22 8.59 4.27 -9.27
CA SER A 22 8.19 5.62 -9.68
C SER A 22 8.88 6.70 -8.84
N VAL A 23 8.98 6.50 -7.52
CA VAL A 23 9.69 7.43 -6.61
C VAL A 23 11.16 7.55 -7.00
N ARG A 24 11.85 6.43 -7.24
CA ARG A 24 13.26 6.45 -7.67
C ARG A 24 13.45 7.14 -9.03
N LYS A 25 12.53 6.95 -9.98
CA LYS A 25 12.57 7.63 -11.30
C LYS A 25 12.35 9.15 -11.20
N LEU A 26 11.47 9.59 -10.29
CA LEU A 26 11.22 11.01 -10.04
C LEU A 26 12.39 11.68 -9.30
N SER A 27 13.16 10.90 -8.57
CA SER A 27 14.22 11.38 -7.71
C SER A 27 15.50 11.69 -8.47
N VAL A 28 16.14 12.81 -8.13
CA VAL A 28 17.44 13.20 -8.70
C VAL A 28 18.62 12.84 -7.80
N VAL A 29 18.38 12.52 -6.53
CA VAL A 29 19.43 12.19 -5.55
C VAL A 29 18.89 11.28 -4.44
N ARG A 30 19.72 10.32 -4.04
CA ARG A 30 19.47 9.50 -2.86
C ARG A 30 20.02 10.20 -1.61
N ILE A 31 19.19 10.31 -0.58
CA ILE A 31 19.58 10.89 0.70
C ILE A 31 20.15 9.80 1.60
N ILE A 32 21.40 10.00 2.03
CA ILE A 32 22.19 9.04 2.81
C ILE A 32 22.84 9.67 4.04
N ASN A 33 22.88 11.00 4.13
CA ASN A 33 23.56 11.73 5.18
C ASN A 33 22.54 12.45 6.08
N ASN A 34 22.61 12.20 7.38
CA ASN A 34 21.76 12.83 8.41
C ASN A 34 22.24 14.25 8.78
N ASN A 35 23.45 14.64 8.37
CA ASN A 35 23.96 15.99 8.55
C ASN A 35 23.34 16.92 7.50
N LEU A 36 22.68 17.98 7.98
CA LEU A 36 22.00 18.95 7.12
C LEU A 36 22.99 19.92 6.46
N VAL A 37 23.95 20.41 7.25
CA VAL A 37 24.99 21.35 6.85
C VAL A 37 26.34 20.92 7.44
N ASP A 38 27.43 21.36 6.82
CA ASP A 38 28.80 21.16 7.29
C ASP A 38 29.18 22.16 8.40
N ILE A 39 30.42 22.07 8.88
CA ILE A 39 30.98 22.99 9.89
C ILE A 39 31.03 24.45 9.44
N THR A 40 30.94 24.71 8.13
CA THR A 40 30.91 26.06 7.55
C THR A 40 29.49 26.57 7.30
N GLY A 41 28.47 25.78 7.67
CA GLY A 41 27.06 26.11 7.46
C GLY A 41 26.57 25.88 6.02
N ARG A 42 27.34 25.18 5.19
CA ARG A 42 26.96 24.87 3.80
C ARG A 42 26.26 23.52 3.70
N PRO A 43 25.30 23.33 2.78
CA PRO A 43 24.62 22.05 2.64
C PRO A 43 25.55 20.89 2.28
N VAL A 44 25.31 19.74 2.90
CA VAL A 44 26.09 18.52 2.64
C VAL A 44 25.48 17.73 1.48
N CYS A 45 26.34 17.20 0.60
CA CYS A 45 25.90 16.30 -0.47
C CYS A 45 25.36 14.98 0.13
N GLY A 46 24.28 14.47 -0.44
CA GLY A 46 23.52 13.34 0.09
C GLY A 46 22.73 13.66 1.36
N GLY A 47 22.71 14.92 1.82
CA GLY A 47 21.91 15.37 2.97
C GLY A 47 20.54 15.91 2.57
N LEU A 48 19.70 16.24 3.54
CA LEU A 48 18.36 16.78 3.26
C LEU A 48 18.39 18.16 2.62
N TYR A 49 19.47 18.93 2.70
CA TYR A 49 19.64 20.17 1.93
C TYR A 49 20.56 20.00 0.70
N ASP A 50 20.71 18.77 0.17
CA ASP A 50 21.55 18.52 -1.01
C ASP A 50 21.25 19.54 -2.13
N PRO A 51 22.28 20.23 -2.68
CA PRO A 51 22.09 21.28 -3.70
C PRO A 51 21.39 20.82 -5.00
N SER A 52 21.28 19.52 -5.23
CA SER A 52 20.53 18.92 -6.35
C SER A 52 19.02 19.03 -6.14
N LEU A 53 18.54 19.14 -4.89
CA LEU A 53 17.12 19.28 -4.56
C LEU A 53 16.59 20.70 -4.75
N GLY A 54 17.50 21.67 -4.81
CA GLY A 54 17.19 23.07 -5.00
C GLY A 54 18.24 23.98 -4.37
N PRO A 55 18.11 25.29 -4.56
CA PRO A 55 18.93 26.29 -3.88
C PRO A 55 18.72 26.26 -2.37
N TYR A 56 19.81 26.40 -1.62
CA TYR A 56 19.81 26.71 -0.20
C TYR A 56 20.34 28.15 -0.04
N HIS A 57 19.46 29.09 0.29
CA HIS A 57 19.73 30.55 0.28
C HIS A 57 20.13 31.07 -1.11
N ASP A 58 21.34 31.63 -1.26
CA ASP A 58 21.79 32.31 -2.48
C ASP A 58 22.57 31.39 -3.44
N GLU A 59 22.65 30.10 -3.13
CA GLU A 59 23.29 29.12 -3.99
C GLU A 59 22.46 28.83 -5.26
N THR A 60 23.08 28.17 -6.24
CA THR A 60 22.39 27.70 -7.44
C THR A 60 22.09 26.20 -7.33
N CYS A 61 20.97 25.76 -7.92
CA CYS A 61 20.61 24.36 -7.92
C CYS A 61 21.54 23.56 -8.84
N LYS A 62 22.13 22.46 -8.36
CA LYS A 62 22.99 21.58 -9.17
C LYS A 62 22.25 20.84 -10.29
N THR A 63 20.93 20.69 -10.19
CA THR A 63 20.12 19.96 -11.18
C THR A 63 19.68 20.84 -12.34
N CYS A 64 19.18 22.06 -12.08
CA CYS A 64 18.67 22.95 -13.14
C CYS A 64 19.51 24.21 -13.39
N GLY A 65 20.54 24.47 -12.57
CA GLY A 65 21.41 25.65 -12.68
C GLY A 65 20.75 26.97 -12.29
N ARG A 66 19.49 26.95 -11.82
CA ARG A 66 18.72 28.16 -11.48
C ARG A 66 18.83 28.49 -9.99
N GLY A 67 18.78 29.78 -9.67
CA GLY A 67 18.67 30.29 -8.29
C GLY A 67 17.25 30.17 -7.71
N SER A 68 17.07 30.61 -6.47
CA SER A 68 15.89 30.38 -5.62
C SER A 68 14.55 30.75 -6.25
N HIS A 69 14.48 31.86 -6.98
CA HIS A 69 13.22 32.34 -7.59
C HIS A 69 12.78 31.56 -8.83
N HIS A 70 13.70 30.93 -9.55
CA HIS A 70 13.43 30.31 -10.85
C HIS A 70 13.54 28.78 -10.84
N CYS A 71 14.01 28.21 -9.74
CA CYS A 71 14.09 26.76 -9.56
C CYS A 71 12.69 26.18 -9.25
N PRO A 72 12.21 25.19 -10.04
CA PRO A 72 10.96 24.51 -9.73
C PRO A 72 11.07 23.64 -8.48
N GLY A 73 12.29 23.25 -8.08
CA GLY A 73 12.58 22.25 -7.05
C GLY A 73 12.68 20.84 -7.62
N HIS A 74 13.54 19.99 -7.05
CA HIS A 74 13.73 18.61 -7.50
C HIS A 74 13.59 17.63 -6.32
N TYR A 75 13.00 16.47 -6.58
CA TYR A 75 12.72 15.48 -5.54
C TYR A 75 13.94 14.62 -5.23
N GLY A 76 14.10 14.26 -3.96
CA GLY A 76 15.04 13.26 -3.48
C GLY A 76 14.29 11.98 -3.07
N HIS A 77 15.04 10.98 -2.64
CA HIS A 77 14.45 9.81 -1.98
C HIS A 77 15.36 9.23 -0.90
N ILE A 78 14.76 8.58 0.09
CA ILE A 78 15.45 7.75 1.08
C ILE A 78 15.08 6.29 0.77
N ASP A 79 16.09 5.44 0.55
CA ASP A 79 15.90 3.99 0.52
C ASP A 79 15.85 3.47 1.96
N LEU A 80 14.74 2.84 2.33
CA LEU A 80 14.62 2.14 3.62
C LEU A 80 15.30 0.77 3.53
N LEU A 81 16.00 0.38 4.60
CA LEU A 81 16.67 -0.91 4.68
C LEU A 81 15.67 -2.07 4.53
N MET A 82 14.53 -1.94 5.21
CA MET A 82 13.47 -2.93 5.23
C MET A 82 12.14 -2.25 4.89
N PRO A 83 11.18 -2.98 4.29
CA PRO A 83 9.85 -2.43 4.08
C PRO A 83 9.19 -2.07 5.42
N VAL A 84 8.48 -0.96 5.42
CA VAL A 84 7.60 -0.53 6.52
C VAL A 84 6.16 -0.57 6.04
N TYR A 85 5.20 -0.67 6.96
CA TYR A 85 3.79 -0.56 6.60
C TYR A 85 3.47 0.87 6.16
N ASN A 86 2.70 1.00 5.08
CA ASN A 86 2.18 2.29 4.62
C ASN A 86 1.13 2.82 5.62
N PRO A 87 1.39 3.94 6.33
CA PRO A 87 0.46 4.47 7.34
C PRO A 87 -0.94 4.73 6.77
N LEU A 88 -1.03 5.22 5.52
CA LEU A 88 -2.30 5.58 4.90
C LEU A 88 -3.22 4.38 4.66
N LEU A 89 -2.65 3.18 4.50
CA LEU A 89 -3.39 1.95 4.24
C LEU A 89 -3.36 0.97 5.42
N PHE A 90 -2.75 1.33 6.54
CA PHE A 90 -2.53 0.42 7.67
C PHE A 90 -3.85 -0.18 8.19
N LYS A 91 -4.90 0.64 8.35
CA LYS A 91 -6.24 0.16 8.76
C LYS A 91 -6.86 -0.78 7.73
N PHE A 92 -6.64 -0.52 6.44
CA PHE A 92 -7.16 -1.37 5.38
C PHE A 92 -6.42 -2.72 5.35
N LEU A 93 -5.08 -2.68 5.46
CA LEU A 93 -4.24 -3.86 5.60
C LEU A 93 -4.65 -4.71 6.80
N HIS A 94 -4.87 -4.09 7.97
CA HIS A 94 -5.31 -4.79 9.18
C HIS A 94 -6.61 -5.57 8.95
N ASN A 95 -7.62 -4.89 8.40
CA ASN A 95 -8.89 -5.52 8.06
C ASN A 95 -8.69 -6.67 7.07
N LEU A 96 -7.84 -6.48 6.06
CA LEU A 96 -7.56 -7.49 5.05
C LEU A 96 -6.86 -8.72 5.64
N LEU A 97 -5.85 -8.55 6.50
CA LEU A 97 -5.14 -9.65 7.15
C LEU A 97 -6.06 -10.53 8.01
N GLN A 98 -7.07 -9.93 8.63
CA GLN A 98 -8.11 -10.65 9.35
C GLN A 98 -9.03 -11.48 8.45
N ARG A 99 -9.01 -11.26 7.12
CA ARG A 99 -9.80 -11.99 6.13
C ARG A 99 -9.01 -12.98 5.31
N ILE A 100 -7.68 -12.98 5.39
CA ILE A 100 -6.82 -13.89 4.62
C ILE A 100 -6.46 -15.10 5.48
N CYS A 101 -6.49 -16.29 4.88
CA CYS A 101 -5.94 -17.50 5.47
C CYS A 101 -4.43 -17.55 5.23
N PHE A 102 -3.62 -17.73 6.28
CA PHE A 102 -2.16 -17.71 6.17
C PHE A 102 -1.59 -19.05 5.65
N THR A 103 -2.42 -20.08 5.49
CA THR A 103 -2.05 -21.39 4.91
C THR A 103 -2.35 -21.49 3.41
N CYS A 104 -3.58 -21.16 3.00
CA CYS A 104 -3.98 -21.28 1.58
C CYS A 104 -3.94 -19.95 0.82
N HIS A 105 -3.71 -18.84 1.51
CA HIS A 105 -3.63 -17.48 0.96
C HIS A 105 -4.89 -17.06 0.18
N ARG A 106 -6.06 -17.61 0.51
CA ARG A 106 -7.36 -17.16 0.02
C ARG A 106 -8.13 -16.41 1.10
N LEU A 107 -9.25 -15.79 0.72
CA LEU A 107 -10.20 -15.27 1.71
C LEU A 107 -10.67 -16.41 2.65
N ARG A 108 -10.93 -16.09 3.92
CA ARG A 108 -11.37 -17.08 4.92
C ARG A 108 -12.79 -17.57 4.70
N ILE A 109 -13.58 -16.87 3.88
CA ILE A 109 -14.92 -17.30 3.47
C ILE A 109 -14.84 -18.37 2.39
N GLU A 110 -15.95 -19.09 2.21
CA GLU A 110 -16.10 -20.10 1.18
C GLU A 110 -15.86 -19.54 -0.23
N GLY A 111 -15.10 -20.28 -1.05
CA GLY A 111 -14.74 -19.88 -2.41
C GLY A 111 -15.95 -19.57 -3.30
N SER A 112 -17.05 -20.32 -3.18
CA SER A 112 -18.30 -20.10 -3.92
C SER A 112 -18.84 -18.67 -3.73
N ARG A 113 -18.74 -18.13 -2.51
CA ARG A 113 -19.14 -16.75 -2.18
C ARG A 113 -18.23 -15.71 -2.81
N VAL A 114 -16.92 -16.00 -2.87
CA VAL A 114 -15.92 -15.14 -3.53
C VAL A 114 -16.18 -15.10 -5.04
N GLU A 115 -16.33 -16.26 -5.67
CA GLU A 115 -16.60 -16.40 -7.11
C GLU A 115 -17.86 -15.65 -7.51
N MET A 116 -18.94 -15.80 -6.74
CA MET A 116 -20.16 -15.04 -6.97
C MET A 116 -19.92 -13.54 -6.82
N GLY A 117 -19.21 -13.10 -5.78
CA GLY A 117 -18.87 -11.70 -5.61
C GLY A 117 -18.05 -11.13 -6.78
N VAL A 118 -17.11 -11.91 -7.33
CA VAL A 118 -16.34 -11.55 -8.53
C VAL A 118 -17.26 -11.44 -9.76
N LYS A 119 -18.17 -12.39 -9.98
CA LYS A 119 -19.17 -12.31 -11.06
C LYS A 119 -20.04 -11.06 -10.95
N LYS A 120 -20.43 -10.66 -9.73
CA LYS A 120 -21.18 -9.43 -9.49
C LYS A 120 -20.35 -8.19 -9.84
N LEU A 121 -19.08 -8.15 -9.45
CA LEU A 121 -18.18 -7.05 -9.81
C LEU A 121 -17.98 -6.94 -11.33
N GLU A 122 -17.92 -8.07 -12.03
CA GLU A 122 -17.83 -8.14 -13.50
C GLU A 122 -19.11 -7.61 -14.19
N LEU A 123 -20.29 -7.94 -13.68
CA LEU A 123 -21.53 -7.38 -14.21
C LEU A 123 -21.60 -5.87 -13.97
N ILE A 124 -21.24 -5.40 -12.77
CA ILE A 124 -21.25 -3.98 -12.44
C ILE A 124 -20.23 -3.20 -13.30
N SER A 125 -19.03 -3.75 -13.53
CA SER A 125 -18.01 -3.08 -14.36
C SER A 125 -18.48 -2.89 -15.81
N ARG A 126 -19.24 -3.86 -16.34
CA ARG A 126 -19.90 -3.78 -17.66
C ARG A 126 -21.16 -2.89 -17.69
N GLY A 127 -21.62 -2.41 -16.53
CA GLY A 127 -22.81 -1.56 -16.40
C GLY A 127 -24.11 -2.32 -16.12
N ASP A 128 -24.09 -3.65 -16.00
CA ASP A 128 -25.25 -4.48 -15.66
C ASP A 128 -25.47 -4.59 -14.15
N ILE A 129 -25.90 -3.48 -13.54
CA ILE A 129 -26.21 -3.44 -12.10
C ILE A 129 -27.44 -4.31 -11.78
N ALA A 130 -28.42 -4.39 -12.70
CA ALA A 130 -29.63 -5.17 -12.48
C ALA A 130 -29.33 -6.67 -12.44
N GLY A 131 -28.48 -7.17 -13.34
CA GLY A 131 -27.98 -8.54 -13.32
C GLY A 131 -27.21 -8.87 -12.04
N ALA A 132 -26.37 -7.95 -11.58
CA ALA A 132 -25.65 -8.13 -10.33
C ALA A 132 -26.59 -8.27 -9.12
N ARG A 133 -27.75 -7.60 -9.10
CA ARG A 133 -28.76 -7.71 -8.03
C ARG A 133 -29.53 -9.03 -8.08
N ARG A 134 -29.90 -9.51 -9.27
CA ARG A 134 -30.60 -10.80 -9.43
C ARG A 134 -29.79 -11.99 -8.88
N LEU A 135 -28.46 -11.89 -8.90
CA LEU A 135 -27.58 -12.91 -8.30
C LEU A 135 -27.66 -12.98 -6.76
N ASP A 136 -28.12 -11.93 -6.07
CA ASP A 136 -28.40 -12.02 -4.63
C ASP A 136 -29.64 -12.85 -4.34
N GLU A 137 -30.67 -12.71 -5.18
CA GLU A 137 -31.99 -13.32 -5.00
C GLU A 137 -31.94 -14.85 -5.17
N SER A 138 -31.09 -15.34 -6.08
CA SER A 138 -30.89 -16.78 -6.30
C SER A 138 -30.30 -17.55 -5.10
N LEU A 139 -29.71 -16.87 -4.10
CA LEU A 139 -29.17 -17.52 -2.91
C LEU A 139 -30.10 -17.53 -1.71
N SER A 140 -31.03 -16.57 -1.64
CA SER A 140 -32.05 -16.54 -0.59
C SER A 140 -33.06 -17.68 -0.70
N SER A 141 -33.14 -18.34 -1.85
CA SER A 141 -34.08 -19.44 -2.11
C SER A 141 -33.53 -20.84 -1.86
N GLU A 142 -32.25 -21.03 -1.53
CA GLU A 142 -31.66 -22.36 -1.32
C GLU A 142 -31.64 -22.86 0.14
N VAL A 143 -32.47 -22.29 1.03
CA VAL A 143 -32.74 -22.87 2.36
C VAL A 143 -34.14 -23.51 2.40
N ALA A 144 -34.16 -24.75 1.86
CA ALA A 144 -35.12 -25.88 2.03
C ALA A 144 -36.53 -25.84 1.36
N PRO A 145 -37.16 -27.01 1.07
CA PRO A 145 -36.64 -28.34 0.71
C PRO A 145 -37.10 -28.81 -0.70
N ASN A 146 -36.51 -29.93 -1.17
CA ASN A 146 -36.85 -30.66 -2.40
C ASN A 146 -38.33 -30.65 -2.82
N LEU A 147 -38.60 -30.37 -4.10
CA LEU A 147 -39.61 -31.05 -4.92
C LEU A 147 -39.47 -30.68 -6.41
N GLY A 148 -39.16 -31.68 -7.23
CA GLY A 148 -39.85 -32.01 -8.48
C GLY A 148 -39.89 -31.04 -9.67
N ASP A 149 -39.36 -31.54 -10.79
CA ASP A 149 -39.88 -31.43 -12.16
C ASP A 149 -39.66 -30.17 -13.02
N GLU A 150 -38.77 -30.37 -14.01
CA GLU A 150 -39.01 -30.32 -15.47
C GLU A 150 -39.34 -29.02 -16.25
N VAL A 151 -38.45 -28.75 -17.24
CA VAL A 151 -38.71 -28.44 -18.68
C VAL A 151 -38.75 -26.97 -19.19
N MET A 152 -37.62 -26.58 -19.81
CA MET A 152 -37.38 -26.27 -21.25
C MET A 152 -37.79 -24.94 -21.95
N SER A 153 -36.79 -24.43 -22.73
CA SER A 153 -36.81 -23.61 -23.97
C SER A 153 -37.02 -22.08 -23.83
N SER A 154 -36.41 -21.16 -24.62
CA SER A 154 -35.79 -21.27 -25.96
C SER A 154 -35.06 -19.97 -26.43
N HIS A 155 -34.16 -20.12 -27.43
CA HIS A 155 -33.66 -19.20 -28.51
C HIS A 155 -32.88 -17.89 -28.16
N GLU A 156 -31.55 -17.82 -28.43
CA GLU A 156 -30.83 -17.35 -29.66
C GLU A 156 -30.84 -15.81 -29.86
N CYS A 157 -29.82 -15.06 -30.33
CA CYS A 157 -28.49 -15.28 -30.93
C CYS A 157 -27.75 -13.90 -30.89
N GLY A 158 -26.41 -13.86 -31.01
CA GLY A 158 -25.70 -12.61 -31.30
C GLY A 158 -24.18 -12.66 -31.17
N SER A 159 -23.51 -13.36 -32.08
CA SER A 159 -22.06 -13.33 -32.25
C SER A 159 -21.62 -12.00 -32.88
N SER A 160 -20.77 -11.24 -32.21
CA SER A 160 -19.93 -10.24 -32.87
C SER A 160 -18.52 -10.30 -32.31
N SER A 161 -17.63 -10.85 -33.14
CA SER A 161 -16.19 -10.70 -33.07
C SER A 161 -15.80 -9.22 -33.09
N GLY A 162 -14.94 -8.83 -32.15
CA GLY A 162 -14.33 -7.51 -32.11
C GLY A 162 -13.19 -7.49 -31.09
N HIS A 163 -11.99 -7.13 -31.55
CA HIS A 163 -10.75 -7.02 -30.78
C HIS A 163 -10.91 -6.34 -29.40
N PRO A 164 -10.17 -6.76 -28.35
CA PRO A 164 -10.16 -6.05 -27.07
C PRO A 164 -9.31 -4.78 -27.19
N LEU A 165 -9.98 -3.65 -27.42
CA LEU A 165 -9.44 -2.34 -27.08
C LEU A 165 -9.63 -2.15 -25.58
N GLU A 166 -8.53 -2.30 -24.82
CA GLU A 166 -8.46 -1.94 -23.39
C GLU A 166 -8.69 -0.43 -23.21
N GLN A 167 -9.96 -0.01 -23.27
CA GLN A 167 -10.37 1.27 -22.73
C GLN A 167 -10.57 1.07 -21.22
N GLN A 168 -9.67 1.64 -20.41
CA GLN A 168 -9.82 1.67 -18.96
C GLN A 168 -11.15 2.35 -18.62
N GLN A 169 -12.14 1.53 -18.28
CA GLN A 169 -13.52 1.98 -18.15
C GLN A 169 -13.69 2.71 -16.82
N GLN A 170 -13.92 4.02 -16.90
CA GLN A 170 -14.10 4.86 -15.71
C GLN A 170 -15.44 4.52 -15.04
N TRP A 171 -15.39 4.03 -13.80
CA TRP A 171 -16.59 3.69 -13.03
C TRP A 171 -17.47 4.92 -12.79
N THR A 172 -18.74 4.82 -13.18
CA THR A 172 -19.76 5.81 -12.80
C THR A 172 -19.96 5.82 -11.27
N PRO A 173 -20.50 6.91 -10.67
CA PRO A 173 -20.78 6.96 -9.24
C PRO A 173 -21.68 5.82 -8.75
N LEU A 174 -22.64 5.39 -9.58
CA LEU A 174 -23.54 4.29 -9.25
C LEU A 174 -22.82 2.94 -9.29
N GLN A 175 -22.06 2.65 -10.34
CA GLN A 175 -21.27 1.41 -10.42
C GLN A 175 -20.28 1.32 -9.25
N PHE A 176 -19.60 2.42 -8.91
CA PHE A 176 -18.69 2.48 -7.77
C PHE A 176 -19.41 2.16 -6.45
N THR A 177 -20.60 2.75 -6.23
CA THR A 177 -21.40 2.49 -5.02
C THR A 177 -21.78 1.03 -4.88
N GLU A 178 -22.27 0.41 -5.97
CA GLU A 178 -22.68 -0.99 -5.96
C GLU A 178 -21.49 -1.94 -5.81
N ALA A 179 -20.37 -1.68 -6.48
CA ALA A 179 -19.15 -2.49 -6.31
C ALA A 179 -18.60 -2.41 -4.89
N MET A 180 -18.62 -1.22 -4.26
CA MET A 180 -18.22 -1.08 -2.87
C MET A 180 -19.13 -1.84 -1.91
N LYS A 181 -20.41 -2.04 -2.21
CA LYS A 181 -21.29 -2.93 -1.43
C LYS A 181 -20.80 -4.38 -1.53
N VAL A 182 -20.51 -4.86 -2.74
CA VAL A 182 -19.99 -6.23 -2.96
C VAL A 182 -18.67 -6.44 -2.22
N LEU A 183 -17.71 -5.51 -2.36
CA LEU A 183 -16.43 -5.60 -1.65
C LEU A 183 -16.61 -5.63 -0.13
N ARG A 184 -17.51 -4.82 0.44
CA ARG A 184 -17.79 -4.83 1.89
C ARG A 184 -18.35 -6.17 2.34
N THR A 185 -19.23 -6.80 1.56
CA THR A 185 -19.76 -8.14 1.87
C THR A 185 -18.66 -9.19 1.91
N LEU A 186 -17.68 -9.12 1.02
CA LEU A 186 -16.55 -10.06 0.97
C LEU A 186 -15.47 -9.77 2.04
N LEU A 187 -15.20 -8.51 2.34
CA LEU A 187 -14.10 -8.08 3.22
C LEU A 187 -14.53 -7.82 4.68
N ARG A 188 -15.84 -7.80 4.99
CA ARG A 188 -16.35 -7.61 6.35
C ARG A 188 -17.31 -8.70 6.84
N PRO A 189 -17.09 -9.99 6.56
CA PRO A 189 -17.86 -11.06 7.20
C PRO A 189 -17.57 -11.13 8.71
N PRO A 190 -18.33 -11.89 9.51
CA PRO A 190 -17.89 -12.29 10.85
C PRO A 190 -16.52 -12.99 10.79
N LEU A 191 -15.70 -12.83 11.83
CA LEU A 191 -14.44 -13.56 11.93
C LEU A 191 -14.73 -15.04 12.19
N VAL A 192 -14.09 -15.92 11.42
CA VAL A 192 -14.21 -17.37 11.55
C VAL A 192 -12.92 -17.94 12.12
N GLU A 193 -13.04 -19.00 12.92
CA GLU A 193 -11.90 -19.69 13.55
C GLU A 193 -11.21 -20.66 12.60
N ARG A 194 -11.92 -21.13 11.55
CA ARG A 194 -11.39 -22.02 10.52
C ARG A 194 -11.69 -21.49 9.13
N CYS A 195 -10.76 -21.72 8.21
CA CYS A 195 -10.87 -21.29 6.83
C CYS A 195 -11.96 -22.10 6.10
N GLY A 196 -12.88 -21.43 5.41
CA GLY A 196 -13.91 -22.06 4.59
C GLY A 196 -13.39 -22.77 3.34
N ASN A 197 -12.10 -22.67 3.02
CA ASN A 197 -11.49 -23.32 1.85
C ASN A 197 -10.63 -24.54 2.22
N CYS A 198 -9.70 -24.39 3.17
CA CYS A 198 -8.78 -25.48 3.55
C CYS A 198 -9.02 -26.05 4.96
N GLY A 199 -9.93 -25.47 5.75
CA GLY A 199 -10.22 -25.91 7.11
C GLY A 199 -9.15 -25.55 8.16
N ALA A 200 -8.02 -24.95 7.78
CA ALA A 200 -6.95 -24.56 8.70
C ALA A 200 -7.41 -23.53 9.73
N ALA A 201 -6.80 -23.58 10.92
CA ALA A 201 -7.04 -22.60 11.98
C ALA A 201 -6.62 -21.20 11.51
N CYS A 202 -7.50 -20.22 11.75
CA CYS A 202 -7.30 -18.85 11.31
C CYS A 202 -6.80 -17.99 12.48
N PRO A 203 -5.57 -17.44 12.40
CA PRO A 203 -5.04 -16.60 13.47
C PRO A 203 -5.90 -15.36 13.70
N ARG A 204 -6.02 -14.94 14.95
CA ARG A 204 -6.53 -13.61 15.29
C ARG A 204 -5.39 -12.61 15.14
N ILE A 205 -5.59 -11.63 14.26
CA ILE A 205 -4.63 -10.54 14.05
C ILE A 205 -5.11 -9.31 14.81
N THR A 206 -4.34 -8.90 15.81
CA THR A 206 -4.54 -7.68 16.60
C THR A 206 -3.53 -6.61 16.19
N SER A 207 -3.83 -5.36 16.53
CA SER A 207 -2.92 -4.24 16.34
C SER A 207 -2.93 -3.43 17.63
N PRO A 208 -2.04 -3.76 18.60
CA PRO A 208 -2.02 -3.08 19.89
C PRO A 208 -1.56 -1.62 19.77
N SER A 209 -0.77 -1.32 18.75
CA SER A 209 -0.28 0.03 18.43
C SER A 209 -0.28 0.22 16.90
N PHE A 210 -0.49 1.46 16.47
CA PHE A 210 -0.46 1.80 15.04
C PHE A 210 0.92 1.50 14.45
N GLY A 211 0.96 0.73 13.36
CA GLY A 211 2.19 0.22 12.75
C GLY A 211 2.65 -1.15 13.25
N LEU A 212 1.98 -1.76 14.25
CA LEU A 212 2.32 -3.10 14.76
C LEU A 212 1.15 -4.07 14.56
N PHE A 213 1.45 -5.25 14.05
CA PHE A 213 0.53 -6.38 14.03
C PHE A 213 1.01 -7.48 14.95
N CYS A 214 0.08 -8.07 15.69
CA CYS A 214 0.32 -9.22 16.54
C CYS A 214 -0.62 -10.36 16.13
N MET A 215 -0.11 -11.57 16.20
CA MET A 215 -0.85 -12.80 15.98
C MET A 215 -1.11 -13.45 17.33
N ASP A 216 -2.39 -13.66 17.66
CA ASP A 216 -2.84 -14.24 18.93
C ASP A 216 -3.56 -15.58 18.71
N GLY A 217 -3.52 -16.44 19.74
CA GLY A 217 -4.53 -17.48 19.96
C GLY A 217 -4.41 -18.74 19.11
N MET A 218 -3.19 -19.22 18.84
CA MET A 218 -2.96 -20.49 18.13
C MET A 218 -2.28 -21.52 19.04
N SER A 219 -2.66 -22.79 18.88
CA SER A 219 -1.92 -23.90 19.50
C SER A 219 -0.53 -24.03 18.85
N SER A 220 0.43 -24.64 19.55
CA SER A 220 1.80 -24.82 19.03
C SER A 220 1.84 -25.58 17.68
N ALA A 221 0.89 -26.49 17.44
CA ALA A 221 0.75 -27.23 16.19
C ALA A 221 0.17 -26.38 15.04
N ASP A 222 -0.74 -25.46 15.35
CA ASP A 222 -1.31 -24.57 14.34
C ASP A 222 -0.34 -23.44 13.95
N ILE A 223 0.57 -23.06 14.87
CA ILE A 223 1.65 -22.10 14.61
C ILE A 223 2.59 -22.66 13.53
N SER A 224 3.05 -23.91 13.64
CA SER A 224 4.00 -24.47 12.67
C SER A 224 3.42 -24.60 11.25
N ALA A 225 2.11 -24.71 11.10
CA ALA A 225 1.44 -24.76 9.81
C ALA A 225 1.23 -23.37 9.15
N ASN A 226 1.36 -22.28 9.92
CA ASN A 226 1.15 -20.90 9.45
C ASN A 226 2.43 -20.06 9.43
N VAL A 227 3.59 -20.64 9.77
CA VAL A 227 4.86 -19.94 9.96
C VAL A 227 5.88 -20.36 8.90
N SER A 228 6.66 -19.40 8.41
CA SER A 228 7.84 -19.69 7.57
C SER A 228 8.96 -20.36 8.39
N PRO A 229 9.70 -21.34 7.86
CA PRO A 229 10.69 -22.14 8.60
C PRO A 229 11.81 -21.35 9.30
N GLU A 230 12.03 -20.09 8.92
CA GLU A 230 13.18 -19.27 9.31
C GLU A 230 13.11 -18.70 10.75
N TYR A 231 12.00 -18.84 11.48
CA TYR A 231 11.82 -18.17 12.79
C TYR A 231 11.21 -19.05 13.90
N SER A 232 11.66 -20.30 14.02
CA SER A 232 11.15 -21.27 15.00
C SER A 232 11.49 -20.99 16.49
N GLU A 233 12.19 -19.91 16.81
CA GLU A 233 12.77 -19.70 18.15
C GLU A 233 11.92 -18.87 19.12
N GLN A 234 10.85 -18.19 18.68
CA GLN A 234 9.93 -17.46 19.57
C GLN A 234 8.77 -18.34 20.08
N ARG A 235 9.09 -19.55 20.54
CA ARG A 235 8.13 -20.63 20.89
C ARG A 235 7.26 -20.41 22.13
N ASN A 236 7.33 -19.25 22.80
CA ASN A 236 6.72 -19.07 24.13
C ASN A 236 6.03 -17.71 24.36
N MET A 237 5.29 -17.17 23.38
CA MET A 237 4.34 -16.10 23.67
C MET A 237 2.94 -16.43 23.11
N PHE A 238 1.93 -16.16 23.93
CA PHE A 238 0.51 -16.16 23.54
C PHE A 238 0.18 -15.17 22.39
N SER A 239 1.12 -14.26 22.09
CA SER A 239 1.02 -13.20 21.09
C SER A 239 2.38 -13.00 20.40
N ARG A 240 2.45 -12.99 19.05
CA ARG A 240 3.71 -12.80 18.29
C ARG A 240 3.62 -11.60 17.35
N ASN A 241 4.65 -10.77 17.31
CA ASN A 241 4.75 -9.66 16.36
C ASN A 241 4.93 -10.16 14.92
N LEU A 242 4.20 -9.57 13.98
CA LEU A 242 4.34 -9.81 12.54
C LEU A 242 5.20 -8.72 11.91
N LEU A 243 6.32 -9.14 11.33
CA LEU A 243 7.21 -8.25 10.59
C LEU A 243 6.62 -7.92 9.21
N PRO A 244 6.88 -6.73 8.64
CA PRO A 244 6.33 -6.36 7.34
C PRO A 244 6.75 -7.30 6.21
N SER A 245 7.94 -7.90 6.26
CA SER A 245 8.39 -8.87 5.26
C SER A 245 7.49 -10.12 5.25
N GLU A 246 7.13 -10.62 6.42
CA GLU A 246 6.22 -11.75 6.58
C GLU A 246 4.81 -11.40 6.08
N VAL A 247 4.28 -10.26 6.53
CA VAL A 247 2.97 -9.78 6.08
C VAL A 247 2.95 -9.55 4.57
N LYS A 248 4.02 -8.97 4.01
CA LYS A 248 4.17 -8.76 2.57
C LYS A 248 4.08 -10.06 1.80
N ASN A 249 4.79 -11.10 2.23
CA ASN A 249 4.72 -12.42 1.61
C ASN A 249 3.28 -12.98 1.60
N HIS A 250 2.57 -12.91 2.74
CA HIS A 250 1.17 -13.33 2.80
C HIS A 250 0.25 -12.54 1.86
N ILE A 251 0.45 -11.23 1.73
CA ILE A 251 -0.36 -10.37 0.84
C ILE A 251 -0.01 -10.63 -0.64
N GLU A 252 1.25 -10.87 -0.98
CA GLU A 252 1.68 -11.20 -2.34
C GLU A 252 1.06 -12.53 -2.80
N LEU A 253 1.19 -13.58 -1.98
CA LEU A 253 0.56 -14.87 -2.24
C LEU A 253 -0.97 -14.75 -2.33
N PHE A 254 -1.59 -13.90 -1.51
CA PHE A 254 -3.02 -13.62 -1.62
C PHE A 254 -3.39 -12.98 -2.96
N TRP A 255 -2.61 -11.99 -3.42
CA TRP A 255 -2.80 -11.35 -4.72
C TRP A 255 -2.67 -12.35 -5.88
N GLU A 256 -1.79 -13.34 -5.75
CA GLU A 256 -1.61 -14.41 -6.74
C GLU A 256 -2.73 -15.47 -6.72
N LYS A 257 -3.30 -15.79 -5.55
CA LYS A 257 -4.37 -16.79 -5.45
C LYS A 257 -5.75 -16.24 -5.77
N GLU A 258 -5.98 -14.94 -5.52
CA GLU A 258 -7.25 -14.25 -5.69
C GLU A 258 -7.16 -13.13 -6.75
N VAL A 259 -6.52 -13.40 -7.89
CA VAL A 259 -6.20 -12.40 -8.93
C VAL A 259 -7.41 -11.60 -9.40
N GLN A 260 -8.53 -12.27 -9.71
CA GLN A 260 -9.74 -11.61 -10.22
C GLN A 260 -10.38 -10.69 -9.17
N PHE A 261 -10.41 -11.11 -7.91
CA PHE A 261 -10.90 -10.26 -6.82
C PHE A 261 -9.96 -9.07 -6.59
N CYS A 262 -8.65 -9.33 -6.58
CA CYS A 262 -7.62 -8.33 -6.33
C CYS A 262 -7.50 -7.30 -7.46
N SER A 263 -7.80 -7.66 -8.71
CA SER A 263 -7.83 -6.70 -9.82
C SER A 263 -8.91 -5.65 -9.59
N TYR A 264 -10.12 -6.04 -9.17
CA TYR A 264 -11.18 -5.08 -8.84
C TYR A 264 -10.86 -4.26 -7.60
N LEU A 265 -10.24 -4.87 -6.59
CA LEU A 265 -9.80 -4.13 -5.40
C LEU A 265 -8.78 -3.05 -5.78
N GLY A 266 -7.82 -3.38 -6.65
CA GLY A 266 -6.85 -2.45 -7.22
C GLY A 266 -7.51 -1.35 -8.04
N ASP A 267 -8.44 -1.68 -8.95
CA ASP A 267 -9.10 -0.73 -9.84
C ASP A 267 -9.93 0.31 -9.09
N ILE A 268 -10.59 -0.13 -8.02
CA ILE A 268 -11.41 0.73 -7.17
C ILE A 268 -10.53 1.64 -6.31
N GLN A 269 -9.35 1.17 -5.91
CA GLN A 269 -8.42 1.90 -5.03
C GLN A 269 -7.39 2.76 -5.79
N GLN A 270 -7.09 2.45 -7.04
CA GLN A 270 -6.00 3.03 -7.83
C GLN A 270 -6.52 3.50 -9.19
N ARG A 271 -7.11 4.70 -9.22
CA ARG A 271 -7.48 5.37 -10.47
C ARG A 271 -6.31 6.25 -10.95
N GLY A 272 -5.12 5.71 -11.22
CA GLY A 272 -4.06 6.53 -11.83
C GLY A 272 -2.62 6.02 -11.95
N PHE A 273 -1.97 6.48 -13.05
CA PHE A 273 -0.57 6.45 -13.52
C PHE A 273 0.15 5.10 -13.76
N GLY A 274 0.27 4.74 -15.04
CA GLY A 274 1.18 3.73 -15.59
C GLY A 274 0.55 2.34 -15.74
N ASN A 275 1.04 1.56 -16.72
CA ASN A 275 0.62 0.16 -16.92
C ASN A 275 0.93 -0.77 -15.73
N LYS A 276 1.57 -0.26 -14.67
CA LYS A 276 1.88 -1.00 -13.44
C LYS A 276 1.03 -0.47 -12.28
N LYS A 277 -0.12 -1.11 -12.03
CA LYS A 277 -0.87 -0.94 -10.78
C LYS A 277 0.04 -1.32 -9.61
N ALA A 278 0.04 -0.56 -8.51
CA ALA A 278 0.88 -0.85 -7.34
C ALA A 278 0.54 -2.19 -6.68
N GLY A 279 -0.65 -2.77 -6.96
CA GLY A 279 -1.00 -4.14 -6.54
C GLY A 279 -0.86 -4.33 -5.03
N SER A 280 -0.30 -5.46 -4.61
CA SER A 280 0.03 -5.77 -3.21
C SER A 280 1.05 -4.81 -2.59
N SER A 281 1.92 -4.17 -3.39
CA SER A 281 3.00 -3.35 -2.86
C SER A 281 2.52 -2.02 -2.27
N MET A 282 1.29 -1.57 -2.56
CA MET A 282 0.74 -0.31 -2.03
C MET A 282 0.72 -0.26 -0.49
N PHE A 283 0.63 -1.43 0.15
CA PHE A 283 0.58 -1.58 1.60
C PHE A 283 1.91 -1.38 2.30
N PHE A 284 3.01 -1.30 1.55
CA PHE A 284 4.36 -1.22 2.07
C PHE A 284 5.08 -0.03 1.43
N LEU A 285 6.01 0.56 2.18
CA LEU A 285 6.92 1.56 1.67
C LEU A 285 8.33 1.01 1.80
N GLN A 286 9.10 1.02 0.72
CA GLN A 286 10.54 0.79 0.76
C GLN A 286 11.32 2.06 0.40
N VAL A 287 10.64 3.05 -0.17
CA VAL A 287 11.22 4.34 -0.55
C VAL A 287 10.37 5.48 -0.02
N VAL A 288 11.00 6.46 0.62
CA VAL A 288 10.34 7.71 1.04
C VAL A 288 10.75 8.83 0.10
N LEU A 289 9.77 9.48 -0.52
CA LEU A 289 9.98 10.65 -1.37
C LEU A 289 10.38 11.85 -0.49
N VAL A 290 11.47 12.52 -0.85
CA VAL A 290 11.94 13.74 -0.18
C VAL A 290 11.55 14.95 -1.03
N PRO A 291 10.69 15.86 -0.52
CA PRO A 291 10.32 17.05 -1.27
C PRO A 291 11.51 17.99 -1.52
N PRO A 292 11.45 18.81 -2.59
CA PRO A 292 12.42 19.88 -2.84
C PRO A 292 12.57 20.87 -1.67
N ILE A 293 13.75 21.50 -1.54
CA ILE A 293 14.07 22.45 -0.46
C ILE A 293 13.07 23.60 -0.37
N LYS A 294 12.60 24.12 -1.52
CA LYS A 294 11.62 25.23 -1.56
C LYS A 294 10.29 24.93 -0.85
N PHE A 295 9.93 23.66 -0.66
CA PHE A 295 8.70 23.23 0.03
C PHE A 295 8.95 22.91 1.51
N ARG A 296 10.20 22.97 1.95
CA ARG A 296 10.63 22.79 3.34
C ARG A 296 11.80 23.73 3.67
N PRO A 297 11.65 25.05 3.42
CA PRO A 297 12.75 25.99 3.58
C PRO A 297 13.12 26.16 5.07
N PRO A 298 14.40 26.34 5.40
CA PRO A 298 14.79 26.74 6.75
C PRO A 298 14.26 28.15 7.06
N THR A 299 13.88 28.40 8.32
CA THR A 299 13.46 29.73 8.80
C THR A 299 14.62 30.40 9.53
N ARG A 300 14.97 31.64 9.17
CA ARG A 300 15.91 32.45 9.94
C ARG A 300 15.15 33.30 10.97
N GLY A 301 15.54 33.19 12.24
CA GLY A 301 15.05 34.04 13.32
C GLY A 301 16.23 34.65 14.08
N GLY A 302 16.55 35.90 13.78
CA GLY A 302 17.77 36.55 14.28
C GLY A 302 19.02 35.84 13.76
N GLU A 303 19.94 35.49 14.65
CA GLU A 303 21.16 34.71 14.33
C GLU A 303 20.90 33.19 14.22
N SER A 304 19.72 32.71 14.62
CA SER A 304 19.40 31.28 14.62
C SER A 304 18.70 30.83 13.33
N VAL A 305 19.11 29.67 12.82
CA VAL A 305 18.43 28.97 11.73
C VAL A 305 17.63 27.82 12.34
N ARG A 306 16.34 27.76 12.05
CA ARG A 306 15.47 26.65 12.44
C ARG A 306 15.03 25.88 11.21
N ASP A 307 15.16 24.57 11.27
CA ASP A 307 14.74 23.70 10.18
C ASP A 307 13.22 23.59 10.07
N HIS A 308 12.76 23.36 8.86
CA HIS A 308 11.35 23.10 8.61
C HIS A 308 10.93 21.80 9.33
N PRO A 309 9.72 21.72 9.94
CA PRO A 309 9.25 20.51 10.64
C PRO A 309 9.34 19.24 9.80
N GLN A 310 9.03 19.34 8.50
CA GLN A 310 9.17 18.20 7.57
C GLN A 310 10.63 17.73 7.41
N THR A 311 11.60 18.66 7.38
CA THR A 311 13.03 18.32 7.35
C THR A 311 13.43 17.61 8.64
N VAL A 312 12.92 18.06 9.79
CA VAL A 312 13.18 17.41 11.09
C VAL A 312 12.63 15.98 11.11
N SER A 313 11.39 15.75 10.67
CA SER A 313 10.79 14.41 10.62
C SER A 313 11.52 13.50 9.62
N LEU A 314 11.87 14.00 8.44
CA LEU A 314 12.67 13.24 7.46
C LEU A 314 14.06 12.87 8.00
N ASN A 315 14.68 13.76 8.79
CA ASN A 315 15.98 13.45 9.39
C ASN A 315 15.86 12.35 10.44
N LYS A 316 14.77 12.34 11.22
CA LYS A 316 14.48 11.22 12.15
C LYS A 316 14.29 9.90 11.42
N VAL A 317 13.56 9.89 10.30
CA VAL A 317 13.40 8.70 9.44
C VAL A 317 14.76 8.20 8.96
N LEU A 318 15.62 9.09 8.44
CA LEU A 318 16.95 8.73 7.97
C LEU A 318 17.85 8.21 9.10
N GLN A 319 17.81 8.85 10.26
CA GLN A 319 18.54 8.43 11.45
C GLN A 319 18.13 7.02 11.90
N SER A 320 16.83 6.76 12.08
CA SER A 320 16.32 5.44 12.45
C SER A 320 16.71 4.37 11.42
N ASN A 321 16.74 4.72 10.13
CA ASN A 321 17.16 3.80 9.07
C ASN A 321 18.67 3.47 9.12
N ILE A 322 19.52 4.45 9.44
CA ILE A 322 20.96 4.24 9.65
C ILE A 322 21.21 3.37 10.88
N GLU A 323 20.51 3.61 11.98
CA GLU A 323 20.62 2.80 13.21
C GLU A 323 20.15 1.36 12.99
N LEU A 324 19.07 1.17 12.23
CA LEU A 324 18.62 -0.16 11.83
C LEU A 324 19.67 -0.88 10.98
N LEU A 325 20.31 -0.17 10.03
CA LEU A 325 21.41 -0.75 9.24
C LEU A 325 22.59 -1.16 10.11
N ALA A 326 22.99 -0.34 11.09
CA ALA A 326 24.06 -0.69 12.02
C ALA A 326 23.72 -1.98 12.80
N ALA A 327 22.52 -2.06 13.40
CA ALA A 327 22.06 -3.25 14.11
C ALA A 327 22.00 -4.50 13.22
N TYR A 328 21.58 -4.33 11.96
CA TYR A 328 21.53 -5.42 10.98
C TYR A 328 22.93 -5.95 10.63
N LEU A 329 23.91 -5.06 10.45
CA LEU A 329 25.29 -5.43 10.15
C LEU A 329 25.99 -6.11 11.35
N GLU A 330 25.64 -5.71 12.57
CA GLU A 330 26.11 -6.34 13.81
C GLU A 330 25.48 -7.71 14.09
N LYS A 331 24.49 -8.14 13.28
CA LYS A 331 23.75 -9.41 13.41
C LYS A 331 23.03 -9.61 14.75
N GLU A 332 22.67 -8.51 15.41
CA GLU A 332 21.94 -8.55 16.67
C GLU A 332 20.42 -8.61 16.43
N HIS A 333 19.90 -9.81 16.19
CA HIS A 333 18.50 -10.03 15.79
C HIS A 333 17.47 -9.40 16.74
N SER A 334 17.72 -9.35 18.05
CA SER A 334 16.83 -8.70 19.01
C SER A 334 16.74 -7.19 18.77
N LYS A 335 17.88 -6.52 18.58
CA LYS A 335 17.93 -5.07 18.33
C LYS A 335 17.37 -4.68 16.97
N VAL A 336 17.46 -5.56 15.97
CA VAL A 336 16.90 -5.31 14.62
C VAL A 336 15.39 -5.07 14.69
N VAL A 337 14.65 -5.85 15.50
CA VAL A 337 13.20 -5.69 15.64
C VAL A 337 12.85 -4.36 16.31
N ASP A 338 13.56 -4.01 17.37
CA ASP A 338 13.35 -2.75 18.10
C ASP A 338 13.69 -1.53 17.22
N LYS A 339 14.81 -1.57 16.49
CA LYS A 339 15.21 -0.51 15.56
C LYS A 339 14.29 -0.41 14.36
N TRP A 340 13.75 -1.54 13.89
CA TRP A 340 12.73 -1.53 12.84
C TRP A 340 11.45 -0.86 13.35
N TRP A 341 11.05 -1.13 14.59
CA TRP A 341 9.89 -0.50 15.21
C TRP A 341 10.07 1.02 15.34
N GLU A 342 11.24 1.48 15.77
CA GLU A 342 11.58 2.91 15.80
C GLU A 342 11.49 3.55 14.41
N LEU A 343 11.97 2.87 13.36
CA LEU A 343 11.83 3.34 11.98
C LEU A 343 10.36 3.46 11.56
N GLN A 344 9.53 2.45 11.86
CA GLN A 344 8.09 2.50 11.59
C GLN A 344 7.41 3.68 12.30
N GLN A 345 7.78 3.97 13.56
CA GLN A 345 7.24 5.12 14.29
C GLN A 345 7.69 6.46 13.70
N SER A 346 8.96 6.59 13.32
CA SER A 346 9.46 7.78 12.60
C SER A 346 8.69 8.02 11.30
N ILE A 347 8.34 6.96 10.56
CA ILE A 347 7.50 7.04 9.35
C ILE A 347 6.07 7.44 9.70
N ASN A 348 5.47 6.85 10.73
CA ASN A 348 4.11 7.19 11.14
C ASN A 348 4.00 8.68 11.45
N VAL A 349 4.90 9.22 12.29
CA VAL A 349 4.93 10.65 12.67
C VAL A 349 5.19 11.55 11.45
N PHE A 350 5.91 11.07 10.43
CA PHE A 350 6.10 11.83 9.19
C PHE A 350 4.82 11.94 8.36
N PHE A 351 3.96 10.91 8.34
CA PHE A 351 2.72 10.90 7.57
C PHE A 351 1.52 11.48 8.34
N ASP A 352 1.46 11.26 9.66
CA ASP A 352 0.35 11.65 10.53
C ASP A 352 0.92 11.93 11.93
N SER A 353 1.12 13.21 12.25
CA SER A 353 1.83 13.71 13.45
C SER A 353 0.91 14.04 14.61
#